data_AF-A0A7V9IPK4-F1
#
_entry.id   AF-A0A7V9IPK4-F1
#
_cell.length_a   1.000
_cell.length_b   1.000
_cell.length_c   1.000
_cell.angle_alpha   90.00
_cell.angle_beta   90.00
_cell.angle_gamma   90.00
#
_symmetry.space_group_name_H-M   'P 1'
#
loop_
_entity.id
_entity.type
_entity.pdbx_description
1 polymer ?
#
loop_
_entity_poly.entity_id
_entity_poly.type
_entity_poly.pdbx_seq_one_letter_code
_entity_poly.pdbx_strand_id
1 'polypeptide(L)'
;MDADIGWDASQVRNIRALKTEGVVTYTPMYDAVSGELSRASGAEGHAHSRFCNHIEHASREMGFAMSLLEARGELDPDSPQADQLVFDFLKDVTMHEVGHTLGLRHNFRASTAVNQQQIADKAYAEKNGLTGSVMEYTPVNIALRGETQGAYFTPTLGAYDYWAIEYAYKPFTAEQESAELAKIAARASDPQLAFATDEDIGVAIDPMVNQSDLGSDPLAFFKRRMQLSRELWQRLEQRPLSSGESYSVLRRRFLTGFTQMGYAMGTAAKYVGGSELFNDYPGTSRLPVTPIDAAKQREALMLIADGLLRSDSFRVSPEFLRKLVTERLERDSQYIGNYVAAGSPYELNLPERVLTVQRDVLNRLMSPVVARRVVENGGRAPGQRGKIAEPFTLSELYGTVQRSIWEEARIGADSDVMRRNLQREHLRRLTGGLLGSSGGYPADARALLRRDARQLRDWLANASNKAGLNAETRAHYAEASETLNEVLKAPLMRSGV
;
A
#
# COMPACT_ATOMS: atom_id res chain seq x y z
N MET A 1 -5.38 28.65 12.43
CA MET A 1 -5.59 27.26 11.97
C MET A 1 -7.07 27.04 12.03
N ASP A 2 -7.76 27.30 10.94
CA ASP A 2 -9.18 26.97 10.80
C ASP A 2 -9.19 25.55 10.26
N ALA A 3 -9.44 24.58 11.14
CA ALA A 3 -9.76 23.24 10.71
C ALA A 3 -11.28 23.24 10.54
N ASP A 4 -11.74 23.36 9.29
CA ASP A 4 -13.15 23.25 8.94
C ASP A 4 -13.62 21.82 9.24
N ILE A 5 -14.00 21.59 10.49
CA ILE A 5 -14.35 20.29 11.03
C ILE A 5 -15.88 20.24 11.19
N GLY A 6 -16.56 19.62 10.22
CA GLY A 6 -18.00 19.34 10.30
C GLY A 6 -18.25 17.84 10.50
N TRP A 7 -18.65 17.43 11.71
CA TRP A 7 -19.08 16.06 12.02
C TRP A 7 -20.60 15.98 12.13
N ASP A 8 -21.22 15.01 11.47
CA ASP A 8 -22.61 14.63 11.74
C ASP A 8 -22.79 13.10 11.67
N ALA A 9 -23.63 12.53 12.53
CA ALA A 9 -23.96 11.11 12.51
C ALA A 9 -24.67 10.70 11.21
N SER A 10 -25.29 11.67 10.51
CA SER A 10 -25.78 11.45 9.16
C SER A 10 -24.64 11.31 8.16
N GLN A 11 -23.42 11.79 8.37
CA GLN A 11 -22.30 11.59 7.42
C GLN A 11 -21.82 10.14 7.36
N VAL A 12 -21.87 9.35 8.44
CA VAL A 12 -21.51 7.92 8.36
C VAL A 12 -22.63 7.11 7.74
N ARG A 13 -23.87 7.42 8.10
CA ARG A 13 -25.07 6.84 7.48
C ARG A 13 -25.22 7.28 6.02
N ASN A 14 -24.82 8.50 5.68
CA ASN A 14 -24.75 9.03 4.33
C ASN A 14 -23.55 8.46 3.62
N ILE A 15 -22.34 8.32 4.17
CA ILE A 15 -21.24 7.63 3.45
C ILE A 15 -21.63 6.17 3.17
N ARG A 16 -22.38 5.51 4.07
CA ARG A 16 -23.03 4.22 3.78
C ARG A 16 -24.11 4.37 2.70
N ALA A 17 -25.01 5.34 2.79
CA ALA A 17 -26.09 5.60 1.81
C ALA A 17 -25.55 6.11 0.46
N LEU A 18 -24.79 7.19 0.38
CA LEU A 18 -23.96 7.70 -0.73
C LEU A 18 -23.10 6.61 -1.41
N LYS A 19 -22.51 5.63 -0.68
CA LYS A 19 -21.84 4.46 -1.29
C LYS A 19 -22.81 3.35 -1.75
N THR A 20 -24.01 3.32 -1.18
CA THR A 20 -25.10 2.39 -1.56
C THR A 20 -25.97 2.95 -2.69
N GLU A 21 -25.98 4.29 -2.88
CA GLU A 21 -26.82 5.07 -3.80
C GLU A 21 -26.00 5.78 -4.90
N GLY A 22 -24.67 5.63 -4.91
CA GLY A 22 -23.80 6.05 -6.03
C GLY A 22 -23.47 7.56 -6.10
N VAL A 23 -23.51 8.28 -4.97
CA VAL A 23 -23.38 9.76 -4.92
C VAL A 23 -22.02 10.17 -4.32
N VAL A 24 -20.89 10.05 -5.02
CA VAL A 24 -19.71 10.95 -4.85
C VAL A 24 -18.89 11.02 -6.13
N THR A 25 -18.74 12.22 -6.70
CA THR A 25 -17.62 12.62 -7.55
C THR A 25 -16.58 13.40 -6.75
N TYR A 26 -15.32 13.22 -7.11
CA TYR A 26 -14.22 14.11 -6.79
C TYR A 26 -13.96 15.08 -7.95
N THR A 27 -13.84 16.39 -7.67
CA THR A 27 -13.08 17.34 -8.51
C THR A 27 -12.52 18.47 -7.64
N PRO A 28 -11.19 18.66 -7.55
CA PRO A 28 -10.62 19.95 -7.18
C PRO A 28 -9.69 20.44 -8.29
N MET A 29 -10.13 21.49 -8.96
CA MET A 29 -9.29 22.43 -9.66
C MET A 29 -9.89 23.78 -9.28
N TYR A 30 -9.34 24.50 -8.31
CA TYR A 30 -9.76 25.91 -8.21
C TYR A 30 -9.27 26.59 -9.50
N ASP A 31 -10.10 27.40 -10.15
CA ASP A 31 -10.27 28.76 -9.70
C ASP A 31 -11.69 29.33 -9.94
N ALA A 32 -12.40 29.69 -8.87
CA ALA A 32 -13.80 30.12 -8.96
C ALA A 32 -14.01 31.59 -9.38
N VAL A 33 -12.97 32.42 -9.49
CA VAL A 33 -13.11 33.85 -9.83
C VAL A 33 -11.97 34.39 -10.71
N SER A 34 -10.73 33.89 -10.57
CA SER A 34 -9.53 34.57 -11.08
C SER A 34 -8.89 34.01 -12.36
N GLY A 35 -9.39 32.92 -12.93
CA GLY A 35 -9.10 32.57 -14.31
C GLY A 35 -7.66 32.18 -14.64
N GLU A 36 -7.10 31.17 -13.97
CA GLU A 36 -6.10 30.31 -14.63
C GLU A 36 -6.35 28.81 -14.41
N LEU A 37 -6.06 28.07 -15.48
CA LEU A 37 -6.18 26.64 -15.66
C LEU A 37 -4.85 26.18 -16.25
N SER A 38 -4.03 25.36 -15.59
CA SER A 38 -2.91 24.75 -16.32
C SER A 38 -2.40 23.39 -15.83
N ARG A 39 -2.63 22.42 -16.72
CA ARG A 39 -1.71 21.41 -17.29
C ARG A 39 -0.55 20.89 -16.44
N ALA A 40 -0.50 19.56 -16.40
CA ALA A 40 0.73 18.79 -16.26
C ALA A 40 1.76 19.18 -17.34
N SER A 41 2.82 19.90 -16.97
CA SER A 41 4.18 19.77 -17.51
C SER A 41 5.12 20.78 -16.87
N GLY A 42 6.23 20.30 -16.30
CA GLY A 42 7.42 21.11 -16.03
C GLY A 42 7.43 21.85 -14.69
N ALA A 43 8.52 21.62 -13.95
CA ALA A 43 9.17 22.48 -12.95
C ALA A 43 8.31 23.48 -12.14
N GLU A 44 8.45 23.36 -10.81
CA GLU A 44 8.09 24.32 -9.75
C GLU A 44 6.68 24.22 -9.15
N GLY A 45 6.63 23.95 -7.83
CA GLY A 45 5.43 24.09 -6.99
C GLY A 45 5.09 22.86 -6.15
N HIS A 46 5.71 22.71 -4.97
CA HIS A 46 5.34 21.72 -3.95
C HIS A 46 3.93 21.98 -3.41
N ALA A 47 2.90 21.33 -3.96
CA ALA A 47 1.55 21.27 -3.41
C ALA A 47 1.35 19.98 -2.60
N HIS A 48 2.14 19.81 -1.54
CA HIS A 48 1.86 18.81 -0.50
C HIS A 48 1.40 19.56 0.77
N SER A 49 0.55 18.95 1.61
CA SER A 49 0.39 19.23 3.06
C SER A 49 -0.70 20.17 3.63
N ARG A 50 -1.95 20.21 3.13
CA ARG A 50 -3.04 20.93 3.87
C ARG A 50 -4.35 20.21 4.14
N PHE A 51 -4.54 18.97 3.69
CA PHE A 51 -5.81 18.26 3.90
C PHE A 51 -5.59 17.00 4.75
N CYS A 52 -6.31 16.92 5.87
CA CYS A 52 -6.50 15.66 6.59
C CYS A 52 -7.52 14.82 5.81
N ASN A 53 -7.13 13.62 5.41
CA ASN A 53 -7.98 12.64 4.74
C ASN A 53 -8.24 11.42 5.63
N HIS A 54 -8.07 11.54 6.95
CA HIS A 54 -8.20 10.44 7.90
C HIS A 54 -9.60 9.81 7.83
N ILE A 55 -10.66 10.63 7.75
CA ILE A 55 -12.04 10.13 7.63
C ILE A 55 -12.26 9.27 6.38
N GLU A 56 -11.66 9.63 5.25
CA GLU A 56 -11.78 8.87 4.01
C GLU A 56 -11.04 7.53 4.11
N HIS A 57 -9.85 7.57 4.72
CA HIS A 57 -9.07 6.38 5.05
C HIS A 57 -9.86 5.45 5.96
N ALA A 58 -10.29 5.92 7.13
CA ALA A 58 -11.00 5.13 8.11
C ALA A 58 -12.37 4.64 7.58
N SER A 59 -13.05 5.40 6.71
CA SER A 59 -14.27 4.95 6.03
C SER A 59 -14.04 3.79 5.05
N ARG A 60 -12.87 3.72 4.43
CA ARG A 60 -12.47 2.60 3.56
C ARG A 60 -12.13 1.37 4.38
N GLU A 61 -11.44 1.56 5.50
CA GLU A 61 -11.13 0.53 6.50
C GLU A 61 -12.40 -0.10 7.05
N MET A 62 -13.35 0.73 7.48
CA MET A 62 -14.66 0.29 7.95
C MET A 62 -15.43 -0.49 6.88
N GLY A 63 -15.39 -0.05 5.62
CA GLY A 63 -16.00 -0.78 4.50
C GLY A 63 -15.42 -2.18 4.32
N PHE A 64 -14.11 -2.35 4.47
CA PHE A 64 -13.45 -3.65 4.44
C PHE A 64 -13.84 -4.52 5.65
N ALA A 65 -13.85 -3.94 6.86
CA ALA A 65 -14.24 -4.65 8.08
C ALA A 65 -15.67 -5.18 8.01
N MET A 66 -16.63 -4.31 7.69
CA MET A 66 -18.04 -4.69 7.53
C MET A 66 -18.18 -5.81 6.50
N SER A 67 -17.51 -5.68 5.34
CA SER A 67 -17.56 -6.68 4.27
C SER A 67 -17.07 -8.05 4.74
N LEU A 68 -15.94 -8.08 5.48
CA LEU A 68 -15.33 -9.33 5.93
C LEU A 68 -16.08 -9.94 7.12
N LEU A 69 -16.43 -9.15 8.13
CA LEU A 69 -17.12 -9.64 9.34
C LEU A 69 -18.52 -10.16 9.01
N GLU A 70 -19.25 -9.48 8.12
CA GLU A 70 -20.54 -9.97 7.65
C GLU A 70 -20.37 -11.26 6.82
N ALA A 71 -19.36 -11.32 5.93
CA ALA A 71 -19.07 -12.54 5.18
C ALA A 71 -18.58 -13.70 6.08
N ARG A 72 -18.10 -13.40 7.29
CA ARG A 72 -17.80 -14.39 8.33
C ARG A 72 -19.04 -14.86 9.09
N GLY A 73 -20.15 -14.12 9.02
CA GLY A 73 -21.30 -14.31 9.90
C GLY A 73 -21.03 -13.84 11.33
N GLU A 74 -19.98 -13.04 11.54
CA GLU A 74 -19.57 -12.49 12.84
C GLU A 74 -20.25 -11.15 13.15
N LEU A 75 -20.86 -10.52 12.14
CA LEU A 75 -21.52 -9.22 12.27
C LEU A 75 -22.79 -9.18 11.42
N ASP A 76 -23.93 -8.92 12.07
CA ASP A 76 -25.16 -8.51 11.39
C ASP A 76 -25.14 -6.98 11.22
N PRO A 77 -25.25 -6.44 9.98
CA PRO A 77 -25.18 -4.99 9.72
C PRO A 77 -26.25 -4.14 10.41
N ASP A 78 -27.32 -4.75 10.90
CA ASP A 78 -28.42 -4.08 11.61
C ASP A 78 -28.40 -4.36 13.12
N SER A 79 -27.31 -4.97 13.61
CA SER A 79 -27.15 -5.31 15.03
C SER A 79 -26.54 -4.18 15.86
N PRO A 80 -26.77 -4.15 17.19
CA PRO A 80 -26.07 -3.25 18.11
C PRO A 80 -24.54 -3.37 18.06
N GLN A 81 -24.01 -4.54 17.67
CA GLN A 81 -22.57 -4.74 17.48
C GLN A 81 -22.04 -3.95 16.27
N ALA A 82 -22.83 -3.83 15.21
CA ALA A 82 -22.48 -2.99 14.06
C ALA A 82 -22.52 -1.50 14.43
N ASP A 83 -23.51 -1.08 15.23
CA ASP A 83 -23.57 0.28 15.78
C ASP A 83 -22.35 0.58 16.67
N GLN A 84 -21.93 -0.38 17.51
CA GLN A 84 -20.73 -0.22 18.34
C GLN A 84 -19.47 -0.10 17.49
N LEU A 85 -19.33 -0.89 16.42
CA LEU A 85 -18.19 -0.79 15.50
C LEU A 85 -18.15 0.59 14.81
N VAL A 86 -19.31 1.13 14.43
CA VAL A 86 -19.43 2.51 13.92
C VAL A 86 -19.04 3.53 14.97
N PHE A 87 -19.46 3.34 16.22
CA PHE A 87 -19.08 4.24 17.32
C PHE A 87 -17.58 4.22 17.60
N ASP A 88 -16.95 3.04 17.60
CA ASP A 88 -15.51 2.88 17.78
C ASP A 88 -14.72 3.60 16.67
N PHE A 89 -15.17 3.45 15.42
CA PHE A 89 -14.67 4.21 14.27
C PHE A 89 -14.81 5.73 14.45
N LEU A 90 -16.00 6.20 14.84
CA LEU A 90 -16.26 7.63 15.04
C LEU A 90 -15.41 8.20 16.18
N LYS A 91 -15.22 7.42 17.25
CA LYS A 91 -14.37 7.80 18.38
C LYS A 91 -12.92 7.97 17.96
N ASP A 92 -12.37 7.01 17.22
CA ASP A 92 -11.00 7.06 16.68
C ASP A 92 -10.77 8.35 15.88
N VAL A 93 -11.64 8.59 14.90
CA VAL A 93 -11.55 9.79 14.05
C VAL A 93 -11.75 11.07 14.86
N THR A 94 -12.68 11.10 15.83
CA THR A 94 -12.89 12.27 16.68
C THR A 94 -11.64 12.58 17.52
N MET A 95 -10.98 11.57 18.08
CA MET A 95 -9.74 11.76 18.83
C MET A 95 -8.64 12.35 17.94
N HIS A 96 -8.51 11.87 16.69
CA HIS A 96 -7.56 12.38 15.70
C HIS A 96 -7.76 13.89 15.43
N GLU A 97 -8.99 14.28 15.11
CA GLU A 97 -9.28 15.67 14.76
C GLU A 97 -9.18 16.63 15.94
N VAL A 98 -9.60 16.18 17.13
CA VAL A 98 -9.35 16.95 18.36
C VAL A 98 -7.85 17.14 18.56
N GLY A 99 -7.02 16.13 18.26
CA GLY A 99 -5.56 16.26 18.24
C GLY A 99 -5.08 17.40 17.33
N HIS A 100 -5.63 17.54 16.12
CA HIS A 100 -5.33 18.68 15.25
C HIS A 100 -5.74 20.03 15.85
N THR A 101 -6.92 20.11 16.51
CA THR A 101 -7.33 21.36 17.20
C THR A 101 -6.39 21.75 18.33
N LEU A 102 -5.68 20.78 18.91
CA LEU A 102 -4.64 20.97 19.94
C LEU A 102 -3.24 21.18 19.35
N GLY A 103 -3.11 21.26 18.01
CA GLY A 103 -1.86 21.53 17.32
C GLY A 103 -1.00 20.31 17.04
N LEU A 104 -1.52 19.10 17.22
CA LEU A 104 -0.80 17.88 16.87
C LEU A 104 -0.77 17.67 15.35
N ARG A 105 0.40 17.28 14.83
CA ARG A 105 0.59 16.86 13.44
C ARG A 105 0.27 15.38 13.30
N HIS A 106 0.08 14.92 12.06
CA HIS A 106 0.06 13.48 11.78
C HIS A 106 1.34 12.80 12.30
N ASN A 107 1.20 11.56 12.77
CA ASN A 107 2.30 10.72 13.20
C ASN A 107 2.23 9.35 12.50
N PHE A 108 3.02 9.17 11.46
CA PHE A 108 3.02 7.98 10.60
C PHE A 108 4.04 6.90 10.98
N ARG A 109 4.63 7.01 12.18
CA ARG A 109 5.51 5.98 12.76
C ARG A 109 4.91 5.41 14.05
N ALA A 110 3.70 5.83 14.41
CA ALA A 110 3.09 5.56 15.70
C ALA A 110 2.71 4.07 15.84
N SER A 111 2.40 3.41 14.73
CA SER A 111 2.00 1.99 14.67
C SER A 111 3.10 1.07 15.18
N THR A 112 4.35 1.50 15.06
CA THR A 112 5.52 0.72 15.49
C THR A 112 5.65 0.57 17.01
N ALA A 113 4.92 1.37 17.79
CA ALA A 113 4.98 1.34 19.25
C ALA A 113 4.34 0.08 19.86
N VAL A 114 3.45 -0.60 19.14
CA VAL A 114 2.65 -1.72 19.69
C VAL A 114 2.95 -3.00 18.91
N ASN A 115 3.17 -4.13 19.59
CA ASN A 115 3.43 -5.40 18.92
C ASN A 115 2.14 -6.21 18.66
N GLN A 116 2.24 -7.29 17.87
CA GLN A 116 1.06 -8.09 17.48
C GLN A 116 0.33 -8.76 18.67
N GLN A 117 1.04 -9.13 19.74
CA GLN A 117 0.40 -9.73 20.92
C GLN A 117 -0.45 -8.70 21.65
N GLN A 118 0.07 -7.48 21.77
CA GLN A 118 -0.64 -6.34 22.35
C GLN A 118 -1.84 -5.91 21.49
N ILE A 119 -1.71 -5.91 20.15
CA ILE A 119 -2.82 -5.62 19.22
C ILE A 119 -3.97 -6.64 19.37
N ALA A 120 -3.66 -7.90 19.69
CA ALA A 120 -4.65 -8.94 19.92
C ALA A 120 -5.29 -8.88 21.33
N ASP A 121 -4.70 -8.10 22.25
CA ASP A 121 -5.19 -7.95 23.62
C ASP A 121 -6.07 -6.69 23.74
N LYS A 122 -7.38 -6.92 23.87
CA LYS A 122 -8.36 -5.84 24.04
C LYS A 122 -8.10 -5.01 25.30
N ALA A 123 -7.70 -5.63 26.42
CA ALA A 123 -7.44 -4.91 27.67
C ALA A 123 -6.18 -4.04 27.56
N TYR A 124 -5.18 -4.50 26.81
CA TYR A 124 -4.03 -3.66 26.46
C TYR A 124 -4.46 -2.44 25.64
N ALA A 125 -5.25 -2.66 24.57
CA ALA A 125 -5.71 -1.58 23.70
C ALA A 125 -6.56 -0.54 24.46
N GLU A 126 -7.46 -0.98 25.33
CA GLU A 126 -8.30 -0.10 26.18
C GLU A 126 -7.46 0.83 27.08
N LYS A 127 -6.27 0.40 27.48
CA LYS A 127 -5.37 1.16 28.36
C LYS A 127 -4.36 2.02 27.61
N ASN A 128 -3.81 1.51 26.50
CA ASN A 128 -2.63 2.11 25.85
C ASN A 128 -2.85 2.53 24.38
N GLY A 129 -4.02 2.25 23.82
CA GLY A 129 -4.29 2.42 22.39
C GLY A 129 -3.75 1.26 21.53
N LEU A 130 -4.05 1.31 20.23
CA LEU A 130 -3.50 0.38 19.23
C LEU A 130 -2.20 0.89 18.58
N THR A 131 -1.88 2.16 18.78
CA THR A 131 -0.70 2.85 18.25
C THR A 131 -0.15 3.80 19.31
N GLY A 132 1.06 4.33 19.10
CA GLY A 132 1.64 5.35 19.96
C GLY A 132 0.89 6.68 19.93
N SER A 133 0.06 6.94 18.90
CA SER A 133 -0.63 8.20 18.67
C SER A 133 -1.91 8.01 17.85
N VAL A 134 -2.99 8.70 18.23
CA VAL A 134 -4.21 8.80 17.40
C VAL A 134 -4.01 9.60 16.12
N MET A 135 -2.87 10.28 15.97
CA MET A 135 -2.55 11.09 14.80
C MET A 135 -2.10 10.26 13.58
N GLU A 136 -2.20 8.94 13.64
CA GLU A 136 -1.89 8.05 12.52
C GLU A 136 -3.13 7.68 11.70
N TYR A 137 -2.92 7.23 10.46
CA TYR A 137 -3.99 6.62 9.66
C TYR A 137 -4.01 5.12 9.92
N THR A 138 -4.43 4.77 11.14
CA THR A 138 -4.47 3.40 11.64
C THR A 138 -5.52 2.57 10.88
N PRO A 139 -5.16 1.42 10.29
CA PRO A 139 -6.10 0.53 9.65
C PRO A 139 -6.93 -0.22 10.70
N VAL A 140 -8.12 -0.68 10.32
CA VAL A 140 -8.96 -1.51 11.20
C VAL A 140 -8.23 -2.81 11.57
N ASN A 141 -8.20 -3.14 12.85
CA ASN A 141 -7.58 -4.37 13.36
C ASN A 141 -8.55 -5.56 13.27
N ILE A 142 -8.25 -6.50 12.36
CA ILE A 142 -9.04 -7.72 12.18
C ILE A 142 -8.14 -8.92 12.41
N ALA A 143 -8.55 -9.80 13.31
CA ALA A 143 -7.86 -11.05 13.59
C ALA A 143 -7.98 -12.03 12.41
N LEU A 144 -6.92 -12.82 12.18
CA LEU A 144 -7.00 -13.95 11.27
C LEU A 144 -7.92 -15.02 11.88
N ARG A 145 -8.43 -15.92 11.03
CA ARG A 145 -9.22 -17.05 11.50
C ARG A 145 -8.44 -17.86 12.56
N GLY A 146 -9.07 -18.09 13.70
CA GLY A 146 -8.50 -18.86 14.81
C GLY A 146 -7.66 -18.03 15.80
N GLU A 147 -7.50 -16.73 15.54
CA GLU A 147 -6.89 -15.80 16.49
C GLU A 147 -7.96 -15.07 17.30
N THR A 148 -7.57 -14.57 18.48
CA THR A 148 -8.42 -13.73 19.31
C THR A 148 -8.56 -12.35 18.69
N GLN A 149 -9.79 -11.87 18.58
CA GLN A 149 -10.09 -10.51 18.13
C GLN A 149 -9.80 -9.49 19.25
N GLY A 150 -8.88 -8.57 18.98
CA GLY A 150 -8.64 -7.38 19.82
C GLY A 150 -9.64 -6.25 19.52
N ALA A 151 -9.35 -5.04 19.99
CA ALA A 151 -10.13 -3.85 19.61
C ALA A 151 -10.00 -3.60 18.09
N TYR A 152 -11.11 -3.24 17.42
CA TYR A 152 -11.11 -2.97 15.97
C TYR A 152 -10.47 -1.63 15.60
N PHE A 153 -10.75 -0.60 16.40
CA PHE A 153 -10.19 0.75 16.28
C PHE A 153 -9.52 1.12 17.61
N THR A 154 -8.65 2.14 17.63
CA THR A 154 -7.98 2.54 18.87
C THR A 154 -9.02 3.11 19.85
N PRO A 155 -9.16 2.53 21.06
CA PRO A 155 -10.20 2.97 22.00
C PRO A 155 -9.75 4.16 22.84
N THR A 156 -8.47 4.53 22.84
CA THR A 156 -7.88 5.57 23.69
C THR A 156 -6.63 6.17 23.04
N LEU A 157 -6.10 7.23 23.67
CA LEU A 157 -4.88 7.92 23.27
C LEU A 157 -3.63 7.07 23.52
N GLY A 158 -2.62 7.23 22.67
CA GLY A 158 -1.33 6.57 22.80
C GLY A 158 -0.31 7.37 23.62
N ALA A 159 0.84 6.75 23.92
CA ALA A 159 1.88 7.36 24.75
C ALA A 159 2.44 8.68 24.16
N TYR A 160 2.57 8.78 22.83
CA TYR A 160 3.02 9.98 22.14
C TYR A 160 2.04 11.14 22.31
N ASP A 161 0.73 10.89 22.27
CA ASP A 161 -0.29 11.94 22.41
C ASP A 161 -0.16 12.62 23.78
N TYR A 162 -0.06 11.82 24.85
CA TYR A 162 0.15 12.35 26.20
C TYR A 162 1.47 13.10 26.33
N TRP A 163 2.55 12.57 25.74
CA TRP A 163 3.87 13.20 25.77
C TRP A 163 3.90 14.55 25.05
N ALA A 164 3.30 14.63 23.86
CA ALA A 164 3.22 15.84 23.05
C ALA A 164 2.38 16.92 23.76
N ILE A 165 1.24 16.54 24.34
CA ILE A 165 0.41 17.47 25.12
C ILE A 165 1.12 17.90 26.41
N GLU A 166 1.85 17.01 27.09
CA GLU A 166 2.66 17.37 28.25
C GLU A 166 3.72 18.41 27.88
N TYR A 167 4.42 18.22 26.76
CA TYR A 167 5.41 19.19 26.27
C TYR A 167 4.78 20.53 25.93
N ALA A 168 3.64 20.54 25.24
CA ALA A 168 3.03 21.76 24.72
C ALA A 168 2.23 22.57 25.74
N TYR A 169 1.62 21.91 26.75
CA TYR A 169 0.58 22.54 27.59
C TYR A 169 0.82 22.43 29.10
N LYS A 170 1.85 21.71 29.57
CA LYS A 170 2.11 21.62 31.02
C LYS A 170 2.56 22.98 31.55
N PRO A 171 1.89 23.54 32.58
CA PRO A 171 2.23 24.86 33.08
C PRO A 171 3.55 24.84 33.86
N PHE A 172 4.42 25.80 33.56
CA PHE A 172 5.67 26.06 34.27
C PHE A 172 5.79 27.55 34.61
N THR A 173 6.61 27.89 35.60
CA THR A 173 7.07 29.29 35.73
C THR A 173 8.13 29.57 34.68
N ALA A 174 8.28 30.83 34.28
CA ALA A 174 9.23 31.23 33.24
C ALA A 174 10.68 30.80 33.54
N GLU A 175 11.05 30.74 34.82
CA GLU A 175 12.38 30.33 35.27
C GLU A 175 12.63 28.81 35.13
N GLN A 176 11.56 28.01 35.20
CA GLN A 176 11.62 26.55 35.16
C GLN A 176 11.39 25.97 33.76
N GLU A 177 10.64 26.68 32.93
CA GLU A 177 10.12 26.20 31.64
C GLU A 177 11.18 25.53 30.78
N SER A 178 12.30 26.20 30.52
CA SER A 178 13.38 25.66 29.67
C SER A 178 13.94 24.33 30.21
N ALA A 179 14.18 24.24 31.52
CA ALA A 179 14.74 23.04 32.13
C ALA A 179 13.74 21.87 32.16
N GLU A 180 12.47 22.15 32.42
CA GLU A 180 11.42 21.12 32.45
C GLU A 180 11.06 20.62 31.04
N LEU A 181 10.97 21.53 30.04
CA LEU A 181 10.78 21.15 28.64
C LEU A 181 11.94 20.29 28.14
N ALA A 182 13.18 20.60 28.52
CA ALA A 182 14.34 19.77 28.17
C ALA A 182 14.23 18.34 28.73
N LYS A 183 13.72 18.18 29.97
CA LYS A 183 13.48 16.85 30.58
C LYS A 183 12.39 16.08 29.83
N ILE A 184 11.31 16.75 29.44
CA ILE A 184 10.23 16.13 28.66
C ILE A 184 10.77 15.68 27.29
N ALA A 185 11.47 16.57 26.58
CA ALA A 185 12.04 16.32 25.26
C ALA A 185 13.09 15.21 25.25
N ALA A 186 13.84 15.03 26.34
CA ALA A 186 14.84 13.97 26.46
C ALA A 186 14.26 12.55 26.29
N ARG A 187 12.94 12.37 26.46
CA ARG A 187 12.24 11.10 26.20
C ARG A 187 12.04 10.77 24.71
N ALA A 188 12.33 11.67 23.78
CA ALA A 188 12.08 11.46 22.34
C ALA A 188 12.77 10.23 21.70
N SER A 189 13.70 9.60 22.42
CA SER A 189 14.33 8.34 22.01
C SER A 189 13.55 7.08 22.41
N ASP A 190 12.52 7.21 23.26
CA ASP A 190 11.63 6.12 23.67
C ASP A 190 10.87 5.58 22.44
N PRO A 191 10.94 4.28 22.13
CA PRO A 191 10.20 3.66 21.03
C PRO A 191 8.68 3.90 21.09
N GLN A 192 8.10 4.09 22.27
CA GLN A 192 6.67 4.41 22.42
C GLN A 192 6.30 5.81 21.91
N LEU A 193 7.31 6.68 21.73
CA LEU A 193 7.17 8.07 21.30
C LEU A 193 7.68 8.27 19.86
N ALA A 194 7.76 7.19 19.08
CA ALA A 194 8.18 7.24 17.69
C ALA A 194 7.32 8.24 16.88
N PHE A 195 7.98 9.03 16.04
CA PHE A 195 7.36 10.13 15.32
C PHE A 195 7.89 10.26 13.89
N ALA A 196 6.98 10.46 12.93
CA ALA A 196 7.29 10.85 11.55
C ALA A 196 6.11 11.58 10.93
N THR A 197 6.36 12.55 10.06
CA THR A 197 5.34 13.46 9.53
C THR A 197 4.95 13.16 8.09
N ASP A 198 4.03 13.95 7.52
CA ASP A 198 3.62 13.90 6.12
C ASP A 198 4.81 13.99 5.15
N GLU A 199 5.81 14.81 5.47
CA GLU A 199 7.02 14.97 4.65
C GLU A 199 7.83 13.66 4.61
N ASP A 200 7.89 12.94 5.72
CA ASP A 200 8.61 11.66 5.82
C ASP A 200 7.92 10.56 5.00
N ILE A 201 6.59 10.55 4.94
CA ILE A 201 5.84 9.71 3.98
C ILE A 201 6.21 10.05 2.54
N GLY A 202 6.27 11.35 2.20
CA GLY A 202 6.58 11.82 0.85
C GLY A 202 7.96 11.39 0.33
N VAL A 203 8.93 11.27 1.24
CA VAL A 203 10.28 10.74 0.93
C VAL A 203 10.21 9.26 0.50
N ALA A 204 9.25 8.51 1.04
CA ALA A 204 8.92 7.14 0.65
C ALA A 204 10.13 6.18 0.65
N ILE A 205 11.03 6.31 1.62
CA ILE A 205 12.22 5.45 1.82
C ILE A 205 12.01 4.48 2.97
N ASP A 206 11.47 5.00 4.07
CA ASP A 206 11.39 4.29 5.33
C ASP A 206 10.14 3.40 5.37
N PRO A 207 10.28 2.07 5.42
CA PRO A 207 9.13 1.17 5.50
C PRO A 207 8.48 1.12 6.89
N MET A 208 9.00 1.84 7.89
CA MET A 208 8.38 2.04 9.21
C MET A 208 7.53 3.30 9.28
N VAL A 209 7.50 4.11 8.21
CA VAL A 209 6.75 5.37 8.15
C VAL A 209 5.66 5.26 7.08
N ASN A 210 4.42 4.96 7.45
CA ASN A 210 3.35 4.66 6.49
C ASN A 210 1.98 5.17 6.92
N GLN A 211 1.08 5.26 5.94
CA GLN A 211 -0.35 5.17 6.19
C GLN A 211 -0.78 3.71 6.03
N SER A 212 -1.84 3.31 6.75
CA SER A 212 -2.44 1.97 6.61
C SER A 212 -1.53 0.81 7.01
N ASP A 213 -0.72 0.98 8.06
CA ASP A 213 0.00 -0.11 8.71
C ASP A 213 -0.37 -0.22 10.19
N LEU A 214 -0.09 -1.39 10.80
CA LEU A 214 -0.40 -1.64 12.19
C LEU A 214 0.62 -2.59 12.80
N GLY A 215 1.26 -2.13 13.86
CA GLY A 215 2.16 -2.91 14.70
C GLY A 215 3.65 -2.74 14.38
N SER A 216 4.48 -3.19 15.31
CA SER A 216 5.95 -3.11 15.30
C SER A 216 6.64 -3.88 14.17
N ASP A 217 5.90 -4.69 13.41
CA ASP A 217 6.38 -5.34 12.18
C ASP A 217 5.36 -5.06 11.05
N PRO A 218 5.47 -3.92 10.34
CA PRO A 218 4.55 -3.59 9.26
C PRO A 218 4.52 -4.65 8.16
N LEU A 219 5.64 -5.33 7.89
CA LEU A 219 5.69 -6.39 6.88
C LEU A 219 4.83 -7.59 7.28
N ALA A 220 4.88 -7.99 8.56
CA ALA A 220 3.99 -9.02 9.09
C ALA A 220 2.52 -8.59 8.96
N PHE A 221 2.20 -7.34 9.23
CA PHE A 221 0.85 -6.81 9.02
C PHE A 221 0.41 -6.88 7.55
N PHE A 222 1.26 -6.51 6.59
CA PHE A 222 0.92 -6.59 5.16
C PHE A 222 0.65 -8.04 4.71
N LYS A 223 1.38 -9.01 5.26
CA LYS A 223 1.10 -10.44 5.05
C LYS A 223 -0.28 -10.84 5.58
N ARG A 224 -0.66 -10.36 6.78
CA ARG A 224 -2.00 -10.58 7.36
C ARG A 224 -3.08 -9.94 6.49
N ARG A 225 -2.86 -8.73 5.98
CA ARG A 225 -3.81 -8.05 5.09
C ARG A 225 -4.06 -8.76 3.78
N MET A 226 -3.01 -9.33 3.18
CA MET A 226 -3.17 -10.20 2.02
C MET A 226 -4.04 -11.42 2.35
N GLN A 227 -3.83 -12.07 3.51
CA GLN A 227 -4.62 -13.22 3.94
C GLN A 227 -6.10 -12.86 4.15
N LEU A 228 -6.39 -11.75 4.83
CA LEU A 228 -7.75 -11.25 5.05
C LEU A 228 -8.44 -10.88 3.72
N SER A 229 -7.71 -10.28 2.79
CA SER A 229 -8.24 -9.93 1.46
C SER A 229 -8.62 -11.18 0.65
N ARG A 230 -7.77 -12.22 0.70
CA ARG A 230 -8.06 -13.52 0.07
C ARG A 230 -9.23 -14.24 0.74
N GLU A 231 -9.31 -14.19 2.08
CA GLU A 231 -10.45 -14.74 2.82
C GLU A 231 -11.76 -14.05 2.40
N LEU A 232 -11.76 -12.71 2.30
CA LEU A 232 -12.92 -11.96 1.84
C LEU A 232 -13.40 -12.45 0.46
N TRP A 233 -12.51 -12.57 -0.52
CA TRP A 233 -12.88 -13.03 -1.86
C TRP A 233 -13.46 -14.45 -1.86
N GLN A 234 -12.84 -15.37 -1.13
CA GLN A 234 -13.33 -16.75 -1.00
C GLN A 234 -14.73 -16.82 -0.39
N ARG A 235 -14.99 -15.99 0.63
CA ARG A 235 -16.30 -15.96 1.30
C ARG A 235 -17.36 -15.29 0.44
N LEU A 236 -17.04 -14.20 -0.24
CA LEU A 236 -17.97 -13.53 -1.15
C LEU A 236 -18.41 -14.44 -2.28
N GLU A 237 -17.51 -15.29 -2.79
CA GLU A 237 -17.83 -16.29 -3.80
C GLU A 237 -18.86 -17.32 -3.32
N GLN A 238 -18.85 -17.65 -2.03
CA GLN A 238 -19.74 -18.62 -1.41
C GLN A 238 -20.99 -17.98 -0.77
N ARG A 239 -21.06 -16.66 -0.70
CA ARG A 239 -22.11 -15.93 0.02
C ARG A 239 -23.44 -16.01 -0.76
N PRO A 240 -24.51 -16.57 -0.17
CA PRO A 240 -25.84 -16.43 -0.74
C PRO A 240 -26.30 -14.98 -0.62
N LEU A 241 -26.93 -14.45 -1.67
CA LEU A 241 -27.60 -13.15 -1.60
C LEU A 241 -29.03 -13.33 -1.08
N SER A 242 -29.45 -12.42 -0.22
CA SER A 242 -30.81 -12.41 0.30
C SER A 242 -31.81 -11.92 -0.76
N SER A 243 -33.09 -12.29 -0.61
CA SER A 243 -34.14 -11.77 -1.48
C SER A 243 -34.19 -10.24 -1.43
N GLY A 244 -34.05 -9.58 -2.58
CA GLY A 244 -34.00 -8.13 -2.70
C GLY A 244 -32.60 -7.51 -2.63
N GLU A 245 -31.54 -8.29 -2.36
CA GLU A 245 -30.16 -7.80 -2.38
C GLU A 245 -29.61 -7.73 -3.81
N SER A 246 -29.00 -6.60 -4.17
CA SER A 246 -28.37 -6.41 -5.49
C SER A 246 -27.02 -7.12 -5.60
N TYR A 247 -26.75 -7.72 -6.75
CA TYR A 247 -25.43 -8.24 -7.11
C TYR A 247 -24.31 -7.18 -7.06
N SER A 248 -24.64 -5.89 -7.19
CA SER A 248 -23.66 -4.80 -7.09
C SER A 248 -22.95 -4.75 -5.74
N VAL A 249 -23.59 -5.24 -4.67
CA VAL A 249 -22.96 -5.37 -3.34
C VAL A 249 -21.74 -6.28 -3.41
N LEU A 250 -21.81 -7.39 -4.15
CA LEU A 250 -20.67 -8.30 -4.30
C LEU A 250 -19.48 -7.60 -4.96
N ARG A 251 -19.71 -6.82 -6.02
CA ARG A 251 -18.65 -6.04 -6.69
C ARG A 251 -18.01 -5.03 -5.74
N ARG A 252 -18.81 -4.25 -5.01
CA ARG A 252 -18.30 -3.24 -4.06
C ARG A 252 -17.42 -3.88 -2.98
N ARG A 253 -17.91 -4.95 -2.34
CA ARG A 253 -17.15 -5.68 -1.31
C ARG A 253 -15.93 -6.39 -1.87
N PHE A 254 -16.03 -6.95 -3.08
CA PHE A 254 -14.89 -7.60 -3.74
C PHE A 254 -13.75 -6.61 -3.99
N LEU A 255 -14.07 -5.38 -4.39
CA LEU A 255 -13.09 -4.33 -4.64
C LEU A 255 -12.39 -3.82 -3.38
N THR A 256 -13.01 -3.88 -2.19
CA THR A 256 -12.31 -3.46 -0.95
C THR A 256 -11.10 -4.34 -0.66
N GLY A 257 -11.16 -5.64 -0.99
CA GLY A 257 -10.01 -6.55 -0.87
C GLY A 257 -8.85 -6.16 -1.81
N PHE A 258 -9.15 -5.68 -3.02
CA PHE A 258 -8.12 -5.19 -3.94
C PHE A 258 -7.45 -3.94 -3.40
N THR A 259 -8.21 -3.02 -2.82
CA THR A 259 -7.64 -1.81 -2.24
C THR A 259 -6.74 -2.14 -1.07
N GLN A 260 -7.17 -3.00 -0.14
CA GLN A 260 -6.36 -3.43 0.99
C GLN A 260 -5.07 -4.13 0.57
N MET A 261 -5.18 -5.06 -0.38
CA MET A 261 -4.01 -5.76 -0.89
C MET A 261 -3.07 -4.84 -1.66
N GLY A 262 -3.60 -3.86 -2.39
CA GLY A 262 -2.83 -2.84 -3.10
C GLY A 262 -2.00 -1.98 -2.16
N TYR A 263 -2.59 -1.45 -1.09
CA TYR A 263 -1.85 -0.73 -0.05
C TYR A 263 -0.80 -1.62 0.61
N ALA A 264 -1.16 -2.84 1.02
CA ALA A 264 -0.24 -3.75 1.68
C ALA A 264 0.98 -4.10 0.81
N MET A 265 0.78 -4.46 -0.45
CA MET A 265 1.88 -4.85 -1.36
C MET A 265 2.68 -3.64 -1.85
N GLY A 266 2.01 -2.50 -2.11
CA GLY A 266 2.67 -1.24 -2.45
C GLY A 266 3.61 -0.76 -1.35
N THR A 267 3.16 -0.86 -0.09
CA THR A 267 3.97 -0.49 1.07
C THR A 267 5.05 -1.53 1.37
N ALA A 268 4.78 -2.83 1.21
CA ALA A 268 5.81 -3.88 1.31
C ALA A 268 6.97 -3.65 0.31
N ALA A 269 6.70 -3.09 -0.87
CA ALA A 269 7.74 -2.74 -1.83
C ALA A 269 8.68 -1.61 -1.35
N LYS A 270 8.36 -0.90 -0.25
CA LYS A 270 9.27 0.08 0.36
C LYS A 270 10.50 -0.55 1.00
N TYR A 271 10.40 -1.80 1.47
CA TYR A 271 11.52 -2.51 2.08
C TYR A 271 12.66 -2.73 1.09
N VAL A 272 12.36 -2.98 -0.19
CA VAL A 272 13.38 -3.22 -1.22
C VAL A 272 14.14 -1.93 -1.53
N GLY A 273 15.43 -1.89 -1.20
CA GLY A 273 16.24 -0.68 -1.26
C GLY A 273 15.80 0.42 -0.28
N GLY A 274 15.01 0.07 0.74
CA GLY A 274 14.59 0.98 1.80
C GLY A 274 15.67 1.20 2.86
N SER A 275 15.45 2.22 3.68
CA SER A 275 16.27 2.55 4.85
C SER A 275 15.39 3.18 5.92
N GLU A 276 15.63 2.85 7.18
CA GLU A 276 15.08 3.61 8.29
C GLU A 276 15.76 4.97 8.39
N LEU A 277 14.94 6.01 8.62
CA LEU A 277 15.37 7.39 8.76
C LEU A 277 15.12 7.87 10.20
N PHE A 278 16.10 8.55 10.77
CA PHE A 278 16.03 9.11 12.11
C PHE A 278 16.54 10.55 12.11
N ASN A 279 15.86 11.44 12.84
CA ASN A 279 16.24 12.84 13.01
C ASN A 279 17.12 13.06 14.26
N ASP A 280 17.92 12.06 14.62
CA ASP A 280 18.69 12.03 15.85
C ASP A 280 19.93 12.95 15.79
N TYR A 281 20.24 13.59 16.91
CA TYR A 281 21.44 14.42 17.09
C TYR A 281 22.68 13.57 17.43
N PRO A 282 23.91 14.10 17.21
CA PRO A 282 25.13 13.46 17.68
C PRO A 282 25.07 13.16 19.19
N GLY A 283 25.49 11.95 19.58
CA GLY A 283 25.46 11.48 20.98
C GLY A 283 24.31 10.53 21.31
N THR A 284 23.41 10.26 20.37
CA THR A 284 22.43 9.17 20.45
C THR A 284 23.00 7.86 19.91
N SER A 285 22.33 6.73 20.17
CA SER A 285 22.76 5.40 19.70
C SER A 285 22.30 5.06 18.27
N ARG A 286 21.43 5.89 17.65
CA ARG A 286 20.87 5.63 16.31
C ARG A 286 21.60 6.46 15.27
N LEU A 287 21.85 5.85 14.11
CA LEU A 287 22.38 6.56 12.95
C LEU A 287 21.21 7.17 12.15
N PRO A 288 21.38 8.37 11.55
CA PRO A 288 20.30 9.03 10.81
C PRO A 288 19.73 8.23 9.63
N VAL A 289 20.54 7.34 9.04
CA VAL A 289 20.12 6.47 7.95
C VAL A 289 20.67 5.08 8.19
N THR A 290 19.78 4.09 8.29
CA THR A 290 20.16 2.67 8.42
C THR A 290 19.46 1.87 7.33
N PRO A 291 20.18 1.24 6.38
CA PRO A 291 19.55 0.39 5.38
C PRO A 291 18.76 -0.75 6.02
N ILE A 292 17.65 -1.11 5.40
CA ILE A 292 16.87 -2.27 5.82
C ILE A 292 17.71 -3.54 5.66
N ASP A 293 17.67 -4.40 6.68
CA ASP A 293 18.40 -5.66 6.68
C ASP A 293 18.09 -6.51 5.43
N ALA A 294 19.14 -7.09 4.85
CA ALA A 294 19.01 -7.87 3.62
C ALA A 294 17.99 -9.02 3.76
N ALA A 295 17.89 -9.64 4.95
CA ALA A 295 16.89 -10.67 5.23
C ALA A 295 15.45 -10.13 5.13
N LYS A 296 15.18 -8.94 5.68
CA LYS A 296 13.86 -8.29 5.58
C LYS A 296 13.54 -7.83 4.15
N GLN A 297 14.54 -7.38 3.40
CA GLN A 297 14.35 -7.07 1.97
C GLN A 297 13.97 -8.33 1.16
N ARG A 298 14.63 -9.47 1.43
CA ARG A 298 14.28 -10.77 0.82
C ARG A 298 12.90 -11.25 1.22
N GLU A 299 12.54 -11.13 2.51
CA GLU A 299 11.21 -11.47 3.01
C GLU A 299 10.13 -10.66 2.28
N ALA A 300 10.30 -9.35 2.15
CA ALA A 300 9.37 -8.48 1.46
C ALA A 300 9.26 -8.79 -0.05
N LEU A 301 10.39 -9.05 -0.70
CA LEU A 301 10.41 -9.43 -2.11
C LEU A 301 9.68 -10.76 -2.34
N MET A 302 9.85 -11.74 -1.47
CA MET A 302 9.15 -13.02 -1.56
C MET A 302 7.66 -12.88 -1.24
N LEU A 303 7.28 -12.05 -0.27
CA LEU A 303 5.87 -11.74 -0.01
C LEU A 303 5.19 -11.19 -1.27
N ILE A 304 5.84 -10.28 -1.99
CA ILE A 304 5.33 -9.73 -3.26
C ILE A 304 5.34 -10.80 -4.36
N ALA A 305 6.45 -11.52 -4.51
CA ALA A 305 6.60 -12.52 -5.56
C ALA A 305 5.55 -13.62 -5.45
N ASP A 306 5.31 -14.14 -4.25
CA ASP A 306 4.36 -15.23 -3.99
C ASP A 306 2.92 -14.74 -3.78
N GLY A 307 2.77 -13.52 -3.27
CA GLY A 307 1.49 -12.94 -2.88
C GLY A 307 0.74 -12.24 -4.01
N LEU A 308 1.47 -11.63 -4.94
CA LEU A 308 0.94 -10.71 -5.95
C LEU A 308 1.35 -11.08 -7.39
N LEU A 309 2.60 -11.52 -7.58
CA LEU A 309 3.14 -11.74 -8.92
C LEU A 309 2.89 -13.14 -9.48
N ARG A 310 2.40 -14.11 -8.70
CA ARG A 310 1.99 -15.43 -9.22
C ARG A 310 0.59 -15.39 -9.85
N SER A 311 0.36 -16.19 -10.90
CA SER A 311 -0.91 -16.31 -11.65
C SER A 311 -2.05 -16.83 -10.78
N ASP A 312 -1.75 -17.64 -9.78
CA ASP A 312 -2.72 -18.19 -8.84
C ASP A 312 -3.08 -17.26 -7.68
N SER A 313 -2.48 -16.06 -7.61
CA SER A 313 -2.79 -15.07 -6.58
C SER A 313 -4.21 -14.52 -6.66
N PHE A 314 -4.85 -14.63 -7.84
CA PHE A 314 -6.18 -14.10 -8.12
C PHE A 314 -7.04 -15.15 -8.82
N ARG A 315 -7.70 -16.00 -8.02
CA ARG A 315 -8.62 -17.02 -8.54
C ARG A 315 -10.02 -16.76 -8.04
N VAL A 316 -10.94 -16.64 -8.98
CA VAL A 316 -12.39 -16.54 -8.78
C VAL A 316 -13.08 -17.37 -9.85
N SER A 317 -14.20 -18.00 -9.54
CA SER A 317 -14.92 -18.78 -10.55
C SER A 317 -15.50 -17.88 -11.65
N PRO A 318 -15.62 -18.40 -12.87
CA PRO A 318 -16.35 -17.71 -13.95
C PRO A 318 -17.79 -17.37 -13.58
N GLU A 319 -18.44 -18.20 -12.75
CA GLU A 319 -19.79 -17.91 -12.27
C GLU A 319 -19.82 -16.69 -11.35
N PHE A 320 -18.89 -16.62 -10.40
CA PHE A 320 -18.80 -15.47 -9.51
C PHE A 320 -18.45 -14.18 -10.26
N LEU A 321 -17.54 -14.23 -11.24
CA LEU A 321 -17.21 -13.07 -12.08
C LEU A 321 -18.44 -12.46 -12.77
N ARG A 322 -19.36 -13.30 -13.28
CA ARG A 322 -20.61 -12.83 -13.89
C ARG A 322 -21.57 -12.16 -12.90
N LYS A 323 -21.39 -12.39 -11.59
CA LYS A 323 -22.14 -11.73 -10.52
C LYS A 323 -21.55 -10.37 -10.14
N LEU A 324 -20.33 -10.02 -10.56
CA LEU A 324 -19.65 -8.77 -10.21
C LEU A 324 -20.03 -7.61 -11.14
N VAL A 325 -21.28 -7.17 -11.03
CA VAL A 325 -21.86 -6.12 -11.89
C VAL A 325 -21.92 -4.76 -11.20
N THR A 326 -22.05 -3.67 -11.96
CA THR A 326 -22.45 -2.35 -11.42
C THR A 326 -23.96 -2.21 -11.40
N GLU A 327 -24.47 -1.40 -10.47
CA GLU A 327 -25.90 -1.09 -10.42
C GLU A 327 -26.30 -0.05 -11.47
N ARG A 328 -27.57 -0.01 -11.85
CA ARG A 328 -28.09 1.03 -12.76
C ARG A 328 -27.90 2.44 -12.19
N LEU A 329 -28.21 2.68 -10.92
CA LEU A 329 -28.04 4.00 -10.30
C LEU A 329 -26.57 4.45 -10.25
N GLU A 330 -25.65 3.51 -10.01
CA GLU A 330 -24.19 3.78 -10.10
C GLU A 330 -23.74 4.16 -11.52
N ARG A 331 -24.42 3.67 -12.57
CA ARG A 331 -24.13 4.01 -13.97
C ARG A 331 -24.85 5.28 -14.45
N ASP A 332 -26.07 5.50 -13.95
CA ASP A 332 -26.94 6.65 -14.28
C ASP A 332 -26.53 7.94 -13.51
N SER A 333 -25.39 7.94 -12.82
CA SER A 333 -24.85 9.11 -12.08
C SER A 333 -24.52 10.33 -12.95
N GLN A 334 -24.98 10.38 -14.21
CA GLN A 334 -25.18 11.61 -14.97
C GLN A 334 -26.02 12.64 -14.20
N TYR A 335 -26.91 12.21 -13.30
CA TYR A 335 -27.73 13.10 -12.48
C TYR A 335 -27.04 13.68 -11.23
N ILE A 336 -25.86 13.15 -10.84
CA ILE A 336 -25.21 13.46 -9.55
C ILE A 336 -23.76 13.93 -9.74
N GLY A 337 -23.40 14.33 -10.96
CA GLY A 337 -22.12 14.97 -11.29
C GLY A 337 -20.91 14.03 -11.36
N ASN A 338 -21.08 12.70 -11.33
CA ASN A 338 -19.96 11.75 -11.31
C ASN A 338 -19.59 11.23 -12.71
N TYR A 339 -18.81 12.03 -13.43
CA TYR A 339 -18.41 11.74 -14.81
C TYR A 339 -17.48 10.52 -14.96
N VAL A 340 -16.85 10.04 -13.88
CA VAL A 340 -15.96 8.85 -13.93
C VAL A 340 -16.78 7.54 -13.97
N ALA A 341 -18.00 7.55 -13.42
CA ALA A 341 -18.90 6.40 -13.47
C ALA A 341 -19.70 6.30 -14.78
N ALA A 342 -19.89 7.44 -15.46
CA ALA A 342 -20.45 7.54 -16.81
C ALA A 342 -19.49 6.95 -17.85
N GLY A 343 -19.47 5.61 -17.96
CA GLY A 343 -18.57 4.85 -18.83
C GLY A 343 -17.92 3.65 -18.16
N SER A 344 -18.15 3.43 -16.86
CA SER A 344 -17.65 2.23 -16.19
C SER A 344 -18.31 0.99 -16.81
N PRO A 345 -17.53 0.00 -17.29
CA PRO A 345 -18.10 -1.20 -17.87
C PRO A 345 -19.02 -1.90 -16.87
N TYR A 346 -20.15 -2.39 -17.37
CA TYR A 346 -21.13 -3.14 -16.58
C TYR A 346 -20.47 -4.34 -15.88
N GLU A 347 -19.59 -5.02 -16.60
CA GLU A 347 -18.79 -6.14 -16.11
C GLU A 347 -17.48 -5.69 -15.48
N LEU A 348 -16.99 -6.42 -14.48
CA LEU A 348 -15.68 -6.15 -13.91
C LEU A 348 -14.58 -6.70 -14.83
N ASN A 349 -13.71 -5.82 -15.32
CA ASN A 349 -12.45 -6.23 -15.95
C ASN A 349 -11.44 -6.65 -14.87
N LEU A 350 -11.54 -7.90 -14.40
CA LEU A 350 -10.63 -8.45 -13.39
C LEU A 350 -9.16 -8.40 -13.85
N PRO A 351 -8.81 -8.80 -15.09
CA PRO A 351 -7.41 -8.73 -15.54
C PRO A 351 -6.78 -7.34 -15.42
N GLU A 352 -7.50 -6.26 -15.77
CA GLU A 352 -6.97 -4.90 -15.63
C GLU A 352 -6.88 -4.47 -14.17
N ARG A 353 -7.85 -4.86 -13.32
CA ARG A 353 -7.81 -4.58 -11.88
C ARG A 353 -6.59 -5.23 -11.22
N VAL A 354 -6.30 -6.48 -11.56
CA VAL A 354 -5.10 -7.21 -11.10
C VAL A 354 -3.84 -6.53 -11.61
N LEU A 355 -3.79 -6.21 -12.90
CA LEU A 355 -2.64 -5.57 -13.52
C LEU A 355 -2.32 -4.20 -12.90
N THR A 356 -3.34 -3.43 -12.49
CA THR A 356 -3.16 -2.13 -11.81
C THR A 356 -2.33 -2.29 -10.55
N VAL A 357 -2.70 -3.23 -9.66
CA VAL A 357 -1.97 -3.46 -8.41
C VAL A 357 -0.55 -3.96 -8.69
N GLN A 358 -0.39 -4.87 -9.65
CA GLN A 358 0.92 -5.38 -10.05
C GLN A 358 1.81 -4.27 -10.64
N ARG A 359 1.25 -3.39 -11.46
CA ARG A 359 1.93 -2.26 -12.10
C ARG A 359 2.50 -1.30 -11.07
N ASP A 360 1.73 -0.97 -10.03
CA ASP A 360 2.16 -0.04 -8.97
C ASP A 360 3.37 -0.58 -8.21
N VAL A 361 3.37 -1.87 -7.89
CA VAL A 361 4.51 -2.53 -7.25
C VAL A 361 5.72 -2.60 -8.18
N LEU A 362 5.53 -2.95 -9.46
CA LEU A 362 6.61 -3.00 -10.44
C LEU A 362 7.20 -1.61 -10.76
N ASN A 363 6.38 -0.56 -10.74
CA ASN A 363 6.83 0.82 -10.88
C ASN A 363 7.91 1.16 -9.85
N ARG A 364 7.74 0.68 -8.61
CA ARG A 364 8.72 0.89 -7.55
C ARG A 364 9.90 -0.06 -7.68
N LEU A 365 9.65 -1.37 -7.68
CA LEU A 365 10.71 -2.39 -7.65
C LEU A 365 11.69 -2.29 -8.82
N MET A 366 11.21 -1.90 -10.01
CA MET A 366 12.04 -1.76 -11.19
C MET A 366 12.41 -0.29 -11.47
N SER A 367 12.24 0.63 -10.51
CA SER A 367 12.60 2.03 -10.72
C SER A 367 14.13 2.24 -10.69
N PRO A 368 14.65 3.25 -11.40
CA PRO A 368 16.05 3.64 -11.28
C PRO A 368 16.44 4.08 -9.87
N VAL A 369 15.50 4.65 -9.11
CA VAL A 369 15.70 5.11 -7.72
C VAL A 369 15.96 3.92 -6.80
N VAL A 370 15.12 2.89 -6.84
CA VAL A 370 15.33 1.66 -6.06
C VAL A 370 16.62 0.98 -6.51
N ALA A 371 16.89 0.93 -7.82
CA ALA A 371 18.12 0.32 -8.33
C ALA A 371 19.38 1.00 -7.77
N ARG A 372 19.39 2.32 -7.70
CA ARG A 372 20.48 3.10 -7.10
C ARG A 372 20.62 2.81 -5.61
N ARG A 373 19.53 2.79 -4.86
CA ARG A 373 19.54 2.51 -3.42
C ARG A 373 20.03 1.10 -3.11
N VAL A 374 19.63 0.08 -3.87
CA VAL A 374 20.13 -1.29 -3.67
C VAL A 374 21.64 -1.35 -3.87
N VAL A 375 22.19 -0.63 -4.85
CA VAL A 375 23.65 -0.54 -5.07
C VAL A 375 24.34 0.21 -3.93
N GLU A 376 23.82 1.39 -3.54
CA GLU A 376 24.42 2.24 -2.50
C GLU A 376 24.32 1.63 -1.09
N ASN A 377 23.21 0.96 -0.78
CA ASN A 377 22.98 0.32 0.52
C ASN A 377 23.97 -0.80 0.79
N GLY A 378 24.52 -1.45 -0.23
CA GLY A 378 25.59 -2.43 -0.08
C GLY A 378 26.82 -1.89 0.65
N GLY A 379 27.13 -0.59 0.50
CA GLY A 379 28.21 0.08 1.22
C GLY A 379 27.82 0.66 2.59
N ARG A 380 26.53 0.67 2.92
CA ARG A 380 25.97 1.24 4.17
C ARG A 380 25.40 0.19 5.11
N ALA A 381 25.31 -1.07 4.69
CA ALA A 381 24.71 -2.13 5.47
C ALA A 381 25.44 -2.28 6.82
N PRO A 382 24.71 -2.34 7.96
CA PRO A 382 25.33 -2.53 9.25
C PRO A 382 26.07 -3.87 9.28
N GLY A 383 27.40 -3.84 9.20
CA GLY A 383 28.21 -5.01 9.46
C GLY A 383 28.14 -5.34 10.94
N GLN A 384 27.71 -6.56 11.30
CA GLN A 384 28.11 -7.08 12.60
C GLN A 384 29.65 -7.14 12.61
N ARG A 385 30.31 -6.62 13.65
CA ARG A 385 31.76 -6.84 13.84
C ARG A 385 32.03 -8.35 13.70
N GLY A 386 32.67 -8.76 12.60
CA GLY A 386 33.03 -10.15 12.32
C GLY A 386 32.06 -10.98 11.45
N LYS A 387 30.92 -10.44 10.99
CA LYS A 387 30.05 -11.10 9.99
C LYS A 387 29.54 -10.09 8.97
N ILE A 388 30.06 -10.18 7.74
CA ILE A 388 29.45 -9.51 6.59
C ILE A 388 28.20 -10.31 6.24
N ALA A 389 27.01 -9.85 6.65
CA ALA A 389 25.78 -10.43 6.12
C ALA A 389 25.75 -10.20 4.60
N GLU A 390 25.40 -11.24 3.83
CA GLU A 390 25.35 -11.12 2.37
C GLU A 390 24.35 -10.02 1.98
N PRO A 391 24.82 -8.94 1.33
CA PRO A 391 23.97 -7.80 1.01
C PRO A 391 22.86 -8.23 0.04
N PHE A 392 21.72 -7.56 0.11
CA PHE A 392 20.67 -7.73 -0.90
C PHE A 392 21.12 -7.08 -2.21
N THR A 393 21.12 -7.83 -3.31
CA THR A 393 21.69 -7.37 -4.59
C THR A 393 20.63 -7.09 -5.67
N LEU A 394 21.00 -6.24 -6.65
CA LEU A 394 20.19 -6.03 -7.85
C LEU A 394 19.94 -7.32 -8.64
N SER A 395 20.91 -8.24 -8.65
CA SER A 395 20.75 -9.52 -9.34
C SER A 395 19.71 -10.41 -8.67
N GLU A 396 19.62 -10.38 -7.34
CA GLU A 396 18.54 -11.06 -6.59
C GLU A 396 17.19 -10.43 -6.89
N LEU A 397 17.09 -9.09 -6.89
CA LEU A 397 15.86 -8.36 -7.19
C LEU A 397 15.32 -8.70 -8.59
N TYR A 398 16.08 -8.37 -9.63
CA TYR A 398 15.63 -8.57 -11.02
C TYR A 398 15.43 -10.03 -11.36
N GLY A 399 16.32 -10.91 -10.90
CA GLY A 399 16.20 -12.34 -11.11
C GLY A 399 14.95 -12.93 -10.46
N THR A 400 14.58 -12.49 -9.26
CA THR A 400 13.37 -12.98 -8.56
C THR A 400 12.10 -12.49 -9.23
N VAL A 401 12.03 -11.20 -9.59
CA VAL A 401 10.90 -10.63 -10.33
C VAL A 401 10.72 -11.35 -11.68
N GLN A 402 11.79 -11.51 -12.46
CA GLN A 402 11.74 -12.19 -13.75
C GLN A 402 11.32 -13.67 -13.61
N ARG A 403 11.88 -14.41 -12.64
CA ARG A 403 11.51 -15.82 -12.43
C ARG A 403 10.05 -15.99 -12.01
N SER A 404 9.54 -15.11 -11.15
CA SER A 404 8.14 -15.15 -10.68
C SER A 404 7.15 -14.84 -11.82
N ILE A 405 7.46 -13.83 -12.64
CA ILE A 405 6.57 -13.40 -13.73
C ILE A 405 6.58 -14.38 -14.92
N TRP A 406 7.71 -15.06 -15.18
CA TRP A 406 7.89 -15.94 -16.33
C TRP A 406 7.99 -17.43 -15.94
N GLU A 407 7.39 -17.82 -14.82
CA GLU A 407 7.37 -19.19 -14.32
C GLU A 407 6.84 -20.18 -15.37
N GLU A 408 5.72 -19.85 -16.02
CA GLU A 408 5.07 -20.69 -17.03
C GLU A 408 5.98 -20.93 -18.25
N ALA A 409 6.69 -19.89 -18.71
CA ALA A 409 7.64 -20.02 -19.82
C ALA A 409 8.79 -20.98 -19.47
N ARG A 410 9.29 -20.95 -18.23
CA ARG A 410 10.37 -21.84 -17.78
C ARG A 410 9.95 -23.31 -17.79
N ILE A 411 8.74 -23.60 -17.32
CA ILE A 411 8.24 -24.98 -17.25
C ILE A 411 7.59 -25.43 -18.57
N GLY A 412 7.26 -24.50 -19.47
CA GLY A 412 6.56 -24.78 -20.73
C GLY A 412 5.05 -24.96 -20.55
N ALA A 413 4.45 -24.18 -19.66
CA ALA A 413 3.01 -24.16 -19.41
C ALA A 413 2.35 -22.97 -20.11
N ASP A 414 1.02 -23.02 -20.22
CA ASP A 414 0.23 -21.92 -20.77
C ASP A 414 0.18 -20.73 -19.80
N SER A 415 0.38 -19.52 -20.33
CA SER A 415 0.09 -18.26 -19.63
C SER A 415 -1.36 -17.84 -19.89
N ASP A 416 -2.18 -17.69 -18.86
CA ASP A 416 -3.52 -17.08 -18.97
C ASP A 416 -3.47 -15.58 -19.30
N VAL A 417 -4.63 -14.94 -19.51
CA VAL A 417 -4.69 -13.51 -19.88
C VAL A 417 -4.06 -12.58 -18.83
N MET A 418 -4.26 -12.84 -17.53
CA MET A 418 -3.71 -12.01 -16.45
C MET A 418 -2.19 -12.16 -16.40
N ARG A 419 -1.70 -13.39 -16.53
CA ARG A 419 -0.28 -13.69 -16.61
C ARG A 419 0.38 -13.03 -17.81
N ARG A 420 -0.21 -13.14 -19.00
CA ARG A 420 0.33 -12.50 -20.22
C ARG A 420 0.33 -10.97 -20.10
N ASN A 421 -0.64 -10.37 -19.40
CA ASN A 421 -0.66 -8.94 -19.13
C ASN A 421 0.53 -8.51 -18.24
N LEU A 422 0.77 -9.23 -17.13
CA LEU A 422 1.91 -8.99 -16.25
C LEU A 422 3.26 -9.18 -16.98
N GLN A 423 3.36 -10.23 -17.80
CA GLN A 423 4.53 -10.52 -18.62
C GLN A 423 4.85 -9.36 -19.59
N ARG A 424 3.84 -8.80 -20.27
CA ARG A 424 4.01 -7.60 -21.11
C ARG A 424 4.42 -6.37 -20.31
N GLU A 425 3.88 -6.19 -19.11
CA GLU A 425 4.20 -5.06 -18.24
C GLU A 425 5.66 -5.11 -17.76
N HIS A 426 6.16 -6.31 -17.44
CA HIS A 426 7.58 -6.54 -17.16
C HIS A 426 8.45 -6.32 -18.41
N LEU A 427 8.05 -6.88 -19.56
CA LEU A 427 8.78 -6.72 -20.82
C LEU A 427 8.96 -5.23 -21.17
N ARG A 428 7.90 -4.42 -21.05
CA ARG A 428 7.95 -2.97 -21.28
C ARG A 428 8.97 -2.25 -20.39
N ARG A 429 9.07 -2.62 -19.11
CA ARG A 429 10.07 -2.04 -18.18
C ARG A 429 11.48 -2.48 -18.54
N LEU A 430 11.66 -3.75 -18.85
CA LEU A 430 12.93 -4.32 -19.24
C LEU A 430 13.47 -3.65 -20.52
N THR A 431 12.62 -3.53 -21.55
CA THR A 431 13.01 -2.87 -22.81
C THR A 431 13.20 -1.38 -22.63
N GLY A 432 12.33 -0.70 -21.87
CA GLY A 432 12.46 0.71 -21.53
C GLY A 432 13.76 1.03 -20.80
N GLY A 433 14.18 0.19 -19.84
CA GLY A 433 15.46 0.34 -19.13
C GLY A 433 16.69 0.09 -20.01
N LEU A 434 16.55 -0.65 -21.11
CA LEU A 434 17.64 -0.91 -22.07
C LEU A 434 17.76 0.15 -23.17
N LEU A 435 16.63 0.67 -23.65
CA LEU A 435 16.56 1.66 -24.73
C LEU A 435 16.63 3.12 -24.25
N GLY A 436 16.19 3.38 -23.02
CA GLY A 436 16.15 4.73 -22.47
C GLY A 436 17.53 5.39 -22.42
N SER A 437 17.56 6.73 -22.57
CA SER A 437 18.75 7.53 -22.29
C SER A 437 19.24 7.23 -20.87
N SER A 438 20.55 7.28 -20.65
CA SER A 438 21.22 6.84 -19.42
C SER A 438 20.81 7.55 -18.12
N GLY A 439 19.87 8.50 -18.17
CA GLY A 439 19.63 9.50 -17.12
C GLY A 439 19.08 8.99 -15.79
N GLY A 440 18.75 7.71 -15.64
CA GLY A 440 18.17 7.18 -14.40
C GLY A 440 18.95 6.03 -13.76
N TYR A 441 19.20 4.97 -14.54
CA TYR A 441 19.70 3.70 -14.03
C TYR A 441 21.22 3.70 -13.80
N PRO A 442 21.70 3.14 -12.66
CA PRO A 442 23.12 2.84 -12.48
C PRO A 442 23.68 1.96 -13.62
N ALA A 443 24.99 2.05 -13.88
CA ALA A 443 25.64 1.26 -14.93
C ALA A 443 25.44 -0.26 -14.71
N ASP A 444 25.63 -0.72 -13.47
CA ASP A 444 25.43 -2.12 -13.09
C ASP A 444 23.99 -2.59 -13.30
N ALA A 445 23.01 -1.72 -13.00
CA ALA A 445 21.60 -2.02 -13.24
C ALA A 445 21.34 -2.29 -14.73
N ARG A 446 21.89 -1.46 -15.63
CA ARG A 446 21.74 -1.67 -17.08
C ARG A 446 22.47 -2.94 -17.57
N ALA A 447 23.63 -3.26 -17.00
CA ALA A 447 24.35 -4.48 -17.32
C ALA A 447 23.53 -5.73 -16.93
N LEU A 448 22.93 -5.71 -15.73
CA LEU A 448 22.07 -6.79 -15.24
C LEU A 448 20.77 -6.91 -16.04
N LEU A 449 20.09 -5.79 -16.35
CA LEU A 449 18.91 -5.82 -17.22
C LEU A 449 19.24 -6.41 -18.60
N ARG A 450 20.41 -6.11 -19.17
CA ARG A 450 20.84 -6.69 -20.45
C ARG A 450 21.10 -8.19 -20.35
N ARG A 451 21.72 -8.64 -19.26
CA ARG A 451 21.91 -10.07 -18.97
C ARG A 451 20.56 -10.78 -18.85
N ASP A 452 19.64 -10.21 -18.09
CA ASP A 452 18.33 -10.79 -17.80
C ASP A 452 17.45 -10.82 -19.06
N ALA A 453 17.53 -9.81 -19.93
CA ALA A 453 16.92 -9.80 -21.25
C ALA A 453 17.41 -10.91 -22.18
N ARG A 454 18.73 -11.19 -22.19
CA ARG A 454 19.28 -12.32 -22.95
C ARG A 454 18.74 -13.65 -22.45
N GLN A 455 18.78 -13.83 -21.13
CA GLN A 455 18.25 -15.04 -20.50
C GLN A 455 16.75 -15.22 -20.78
N LEU A 456 15.95 -14.17 -20.65
CA LEU A 456 14.51 -14.21 -20.89
C LEU A 456 14.21 -14.54 -22.36
N ARG A 457 14.90 -13.91 -23.30
CA ARG A 457 14.77 -14.25 -24.73
C ARG A 457 15.01 -15.74 -24.94
N ASP A 458 16.07 -16.31 -24.36
CA ASP A 458 16.40 -17.72 -24.53
C ASP A 458 15.32 -18.63 -23.91
N TRP A 459 14.73 -18.24 -22.77
CA TRP A 459 13.57 -18.95 -22.20
C TRP A 459 12.38 -18.94 -23.16
N LEU A 460 12.05 -17.77 -23.71
CA LEU A 460 10.89 -17.59 -24.56
C LEU A 460 11.02 -18.28 -25.91
N ALA A 461 12.20 -18.20 -26.54
CA ALA A 461 12.50 -18.91 -27.77
C ALA A 461 12.40 -20.43 -27.60
N ASN A 462 12.84 -20.97 -26.46
CA ASN A 462 12.70 -22.39 -26.16
C ASN A 462 11.24 -22.75 -25.83
N ALA A 463 10.53 -21.92 -25.07
CA ALA A 463 9.15 -22.16 -24.67
C ALA A 463 8.19 -22.15 -25.87
N SER A 464 8.29 -21.16 -26.77
CA SER A 464 7.40 -21.02 -27.93
C SER A 464 7.48 -22.21 -28.90
N ASN A 465 8.58 -22.97 -28.88
CA ASN A 465 8.79 -24.17 -29.69
C ASN A 465 8.26 -25.46 -29.03
N LYS A 466 7.82 -25.43 -27.76
CA LYS A 466 7.29 -26.62 -27.09
C LYS A 466 5.93 -27.03 -27.69
N ALA A 467 5.74 -28.33 -27.83
CA ALA A 467 4.44 -28.92 -28.13
C ALA A 467 3.50 -28.76 -26.92
N GLY A 468 2.19 -28.62 -27.17
CA GLY A 468 1.17 -28.56 -26.11
C GLY A 468 0.78 -27.15 -25.62
N LEU A 469 1.52 -26.10 -25.99
CA LEU A 469 1.08 -24.72 -25.73
C LEU A 469 -0.09 -24.30 -26.62
N ASN A 470 -1.04 -23.57 -26.05
CA ASN A 470 -2.11 -22.93 -26.81
C ASN A 470 -1.59 -21.84 -27.77
N ALA A 471 -2.41 -21.45 -28.75
CA ALA A 471 -2.00 -20.53 -29.81
C ALA A 471 -1.64 -19.14 -29.26
N GLU A 472 -2.39 -18.63 -28.30
CA GLU A 472 -2.20 -17.30 -27.71
C GLU A 472 -0.91 -17.21 -26.89
N THR A 473 -0.60 -18.22 -26.09
CA THR A 473 0.65 -18.31 -25.33
C THR A 473 1.84 -18.45 -26.27
N ARG A 474 1.73 -19.31 -27.29
CA ARG A 474 2.78 -19.49 -28.30
C ARG A 474 3.10 -18.17 -29.03
N ALA A 475 2.07 -17.48 -29.51
CA ALA A 475 2.21 -16.19 -30.17
C ALA A 475 2.81 -15.13 -29.23
N HIS A 476 2.35 -15.08 -27.98
CA HIS A 476 2.88 -14.14 -26.98
C HIS A 476 4.37 -14.36 -26.69
N TYR A 477 4.81 -15.61 -26.49
CA TYR A 477 6.22 -15.91 -26.23
C TYR A 477 7.09 -15.63 -27.45
N ALA A 478 6.60 -15.92 -28.66
CA ALA A 478 7.31 -15.60 -29.90
C ALA A 478 7.50 -14.08 -30.06
N GLU A 479 6.43 -13.30 -29.93
CA GLU A 479 6.44 -11.83 -29.98
C GLU A 479 7.40 -11.23 -28.94
N ALA A 480 7.34 -11.70 -27.69
CA ALA A 480 8.19 -11.21 -26.62
C ALA A 480 9.68 -11.56 -26.87
N SER A 481 9.97 -12.75 -27.39
CA SER A 481 11.33 -13.16 -27.79
C SER A 481 11.88 -12.30 -28.92
N GLU A 482 11.07 -12.03 -29.95
CA GLU A 482 11.44 -11.17 -31.09
C GLU A 482 11.69 -9.73 -30.63
N THR A 483 10.82 -9.19 -29.77
CA THR A 483 10.99 -7.86 -29.18
C THR A 483 12.34 -7.74 -28.45
N LEU A 484 12.70 -8.74 -27.63
CA LEU A 484 13.99 -8.74 -26.93
C LEU A 484 15.18 -8.84 -27.90
N ASN A 485 15.05 -9.60 -29.00
CA ASN A 485 16.08 -9.66 -30.03
C ASN A 485 16.37 -8.29 -30.65
N GLU A 486 15.32 -7.55 -31.02
CA GLU A 486 15.48 -6.23 -31.62
C GLU A 486 16.05 -5.21 -30.63
N VAL A 487 15.57 -5.22 -29.38
CA VAL A 487 16.10 -4.36 -28.31
C VAL A 487 17.56 -4.64 -27.99
N LEU A 488 17.99 -5.90 -28.01
CA LEU A 488 19.38 -6.29 -27.76
C LEU A 488 20.33 -5.92 -28.91
N LYS A 489 19.82 -5.76 -30.13
CA LYS A 489 20.57 -5.31 -31.32
C LYS A 489 20.56 -3.80 -31.48
N ALA A 490 19.57 -3.11 -30.91
CA ALA A 490 19.43 -1.67 -31.05
C ALA A 490 20.72 -0.94 -30.65
N PRO A 491 21.18 0.05 -31.44
CA PRO A 491 22.35 0.83 -31.08
C PRO A 491 22.07 1.57 -29.78
N LEU A 492 23.00 1.46 -28.83
CA LEU A 492 22.93 2.22 -27.58
C LEU A 492 22.87 3.72 -27.92
N MET A 493 21.76 4.38 -27.59
CA MET A 493 21.70 5.83 -27.58
C MET A 493 22.65 6.33 -26.48
N ARG A 494 23.89 6.63 -26.85
CA ARG A 494 24.85 7.29 -25.97
C ARG A 494 24.38 8.73 -25.80
N SER A 495 23.76 9.04 -24.68
CA SER A 495 23.69 10.42 -24.20
C SER A 495 25.13 10.92 -24.10
N GLY A 496 25.42 12.07 -24.72
CA GLY A 496 26.77 12.59 -24.93
C GLY A 496 27.67 12.47 -23.70
N VAL A 497 28.92 12.06 -23.98
CA VAL A 497 30.04 12.08 -23.03
C VAL A 497 30.30 13.51 -22.58
#